data_AF-A0A9N7NNP5-F1
#
_entry.id   AF-A0A9N7NNP5-F1
#
_cell.length_a   1.000
_cell.length_b   1.000
_cell.length_c   1.000
_cell.angle_alpha   90.00
_cell.angle_beta   90.00
_cell.angle_gamma   90.00
#
_symmetry.space_group_name_H-M   'P 1'
#
loop_
_entity.id
_entity.type
_entity.pdbx_description
1 polymer ?
#
loop_
_entity_poly.entity_id
_entity_poly.type
_entity_poly.pdbx_seq_one_letter_code
_entity_poly.pdbx_strand_id
1 'polypeptide(L)'
;MHDSKHLKSRHRHRHREPPQQPRRHWCCSFTVPPLSPDNPPLSNSHASSSCNKKAEISSSFSSPPTQKPTPLARRILSPGRVSPISDHPVTTQSIPQKQALPKSPLSPATIDSEITAAEGSFGVFDARLSLKGKNGGSLVLELASEVLTANSLVFSDLVADHCKNKSGLCRIQVPDVENLDVFRETIELMFEEDISKKLLKIGVFRAIDILEVSAGIKFYRGVSSCLNYIEAVPWTEEEEKKLRDLFGKIKIDDAKTVDILDRLLTNLNDNAIDAQQTLTKQLIWSVTTGTDANAKNELKSLVKGLLCKSLVNGQNHPDVNKEDVLAASHSCLGSLTCLLEEAFGADTCQKDVKRGNDDKPLVERISTQVDNLNWLLEILLGRQIAEDFVGVWADQEKLLELHGKASPMVRYEVSRVSAIIFIAMSCGRLHCPLDMRLRVVQKWFGPMLCDFGWLRRCKKGLDTRALEEAMGQALLTLPLKEQYELFMEWFGCFSRHGTECPNLSKAFQIWWRRSFLRGSKCR
;
A
#
# COMPACT_ATOMS: atom_id res chain seq x y z
N MET A 1 -75.66 13.91 44.98
CA MET A 1 -74.70 14.06 43.87
C MET A 1 -73.44 14.74 44.41
N HIS A 2 -72.30 14.54 43.74
CA HIS A 2 -70.94 15.07 44.00
C HIS A 2 -70.68 15.87 45.30
N ASP A 3 -69.81 15.31 46.15
CA ASP A 3 -68.95 16.06 47.07
C ASP A 3 -67.49 15.89 46.61
N SER A 4 -66.68 16.95 46.72
CA SER A 4 -65.30 16.98 46.21
C SER A 4 -64.30 17.02 47.36
N LYS A 5 -63.39 16.04 47.45
CA LYS A 5 -62.22 16.08 48.33
C LYS A 5 -60.97 15.48 47.69
N HIS A 6 -59.82 16.11 47.98
CA HIS A 6 -58.48 15.61 47.67
C HIS A 6 -58.26 14.18 48.18
N LEU A 7 -57.55 13.36 47.40
CA LEU A 7 -56.79 12.22 47.93
C LEU A 7 -55.32 12.30 47.48
N LYS A 8 -54.40 12.12 48.43
CA LYS A 8 -52.95 12.17 48.19
C LYS A 8 -52.45 10.81 47.70
N SER A 9 -51.83 10.73 46.52
CA SER A 9 -51.13 9.51 46.10
C SER A 9 -49.79 9.36 46.84
N ARG A 10 -49.66 8.31 47.65
CA ARG A 10 -48.39 7.88 48.25
C ARG A 10 -47.68 6.92 47.30
N HIS A 11 -46.71 7.39 46.51
CA HIS A 11 -45.80 6.46 45.85
C HIS A 11 -44.81 5.87 46.86
N ARG A 12 -44.85 4.56 47.03
CA ARG A 12 -43.96 3.80 47.92
C ARG A 12 -42.55 3.77 47.33
N HIS A 13 -41.53 4.00 48.17
CA HIS A 13 -40.17 3.56 47.86
C HIS A 13 -40.18 2.03 47.65
N ARG A 14 -39.70 1.57 46.50
CA ARG A 14 -39.19 0.20 46.34
C ARG A 14 -37.67 0.29 46.33
N HIS A 15 -37.02 -0.33 47.32
CA HIS A 15 -35.62 -0.69 47.17
C HIS A 15 -35.48 -1.59 45.94
N ARG A 16 -34.40 -1.40 45.18
CA ARG A 16 -33.99 -2.30 44.10
C ARG A 16 -32.52 -2.59 44.30
N GLU A 17 -32.21 -3.85 44.58
CA GLU A 17 -30.86 -4.33 44.90
C GLU A 17 -29.95 -4.28 43.66
N PRO A 18 -28.61 -4.19 43.84
CA PRO A 18 -27.68 -4.21 42.74
C PRO A 18 -27.60 -5.60 42.07
N PRO A 19 -27.40 -5.68 40.75
CA PRO A 19 -27.31 -6.96 40.04
C PRO A 19 -26.02 -7.70 40.40
N GLN A 20 -26.13 -8.98 40.76
CA GLN A 20 -24.98 -9.84 41.06
C GLN A 20 -24.34 -10.40 39.78
N GLN A 21 -23.01 -10.58 39.81
CA GLN A 21 -22.24 -11.21 38.74
C GLN A 21 -22.36 -12.74 38.78
N PRO A 22 -22.64 -13.43 37.66
CA PRO A 22 -22.64 -14.89 37.61
C PRO A 22 -21.20 -15.44 37.52
N ARG A 23 -20.59 -15.77 38.66
CA ARG A 23 -19.35 -16.57 38.69
C ARG A 23 -19.62 -17.97 38.13
N ARG A 24 -19.06 -18.29 36.96
CA ARG A 24 -18.93 -19.69 36.51
C ARG A 24 -17.60 -20.26 36.97
N HIS A 25 -17.66 -21.48 37.50
CA HIS A 25 -16.52 -22.20 38.06
C HIS A 25 -15.93 -23.12 36.99
N TRP A 26 -14.61 -23.28 36.95
CA TRP A 26 -13.96 -24.37 36.24
C TRP A 26 -12.86 -24.94 37.12
N CYS A 27 -13.00 -26.20 37.53
CA CYS A 27 -12.00 -26.94 38.27
C CYS A 27 -11.32 -27.95 37.35
N CYS A 28 -9.98 -27.97 37.35
CA CYS A 28 -9.16 -29.16 37.52
C CYS A 28 -7.70 -28.73 37.73
N SER A 29 -6.88 -29.61 38.33
CA SER A 29 -5.50 -29.31 38.74
C SER A 29 -4.55 -30.44 38.33
N PHE A 30 -3.23 -30.16 38.44
CA PHE A 30 -2.10 -31.04 38.12
C PHE A 30 -1.88 -31.24 36.60
N THR A 31 -0.64 -31.25 36.07
CA THR A 31 0.69 -31.48 36.67
C THR A 31 1.80 -30.52 36.17
N VAL A 32 2.80 -30.31 37.03
CA VAL A 32 4.24 -30.02 36.82
C VAL A 32 4.73 -29.34 35.51
N PRO A 33 5.35 -28.14 35.59
CA PRO A 33 6.32 -27.66 34.59
C PRO A 33 7.76 -28.15 34.89
N PRO A 34 8.63 -28.34 33.88
CA PRO A 34 10.00 -28.80 34.07
C PRO A 34 10.94 -27.70 34.60
N LEU A 35 12.01 -28.13 35.26
CA LEU A 35 13.05 -27.27 35.87
C LEU A 35 13.96 -26.64 34.80
N SER A 36 14.31 -25.36 34.98
CA SER A 36 15.53 -24.77 34.41
C SER A 36 16.64 -24.76 35.47
N PRO A 37 17.91 -25.01 35.10
CA PRO A 37 19.03 -25.05 36.04
C PRO A 37 19.58 -23.64 36.38
N ASP A 38 20.67 -23.61 37.14
CA ASP A 38 21.59 -22.49 37.34
C ASP A 38 21.11 -21.30 38.20
N ASN A 39 20.90 -21.55 39.50
CA ASN A 39 21.64 -20.84 40.57
C ASN A 39 21.44 -21.52 41.96
N PRO A 40 22.49 -21.70 42.78
CA PRO A 40 22.37 -22.23 44.14
C PRO A 40 21.86 -21.17 45.15
N PRO A 41 21.21 -21.59 46.26
CA PRO A 41 20.53 -20.68 47.18
C PRO A 41 21.45 -20.01 48.23
N LEU A 42 20.97 -18.88 48.76
CA LEU A 42 21.57 -18.12 49.86
C LEU A 42 21.50 -18.85 51.21
N SER A 43 22.58 -18.81 51.99
CA SER A 43 22.62 -19.19 53.40
C SER A 43 22.64 -17.94 54.30
N ASN A 44 21.64 -17.78 55.17
CA ASN A 44 21.61 -16.68 56.15
C ASN A 44 22.52 -16.95 57.35
N SER A 45 23.29 -15.94 57.78
CA SER A 45 23.81 -15.81 59.14
C SER A 45 23.96 -14.34 59.53
N HIS A 46 24.09 -14.05 60.82
CA HIS A 46 23.85 -12.71 61.38
C HIS A 46 25.08 -11.77 61.40
N ALA A 47 24.78 -10.48 61.25
CA ALA A 47 25.38 -9.29 61.89
C ALA A 47 26.85 -9.30 62.37
N SER A 48 27.62 -8.30 61.91
CA SER A 48 28.26 -7.32 62.81
C SER A 48 28.88 -6.15 62.02
N SER A 49 29.23 -5.08 62.73
CA SER A 49 29.94 -3.91 62.20
C SER A 49 31.42 -3.94 62.61
N SER A 50 32.33 -3.45 61.76
CA SER A 50 33.47 -2.58 62.16
C SER A 50 34.38 -2.22 60.97
N CYS A 51 35.05 -1.08 61.10
CA CYS A 51 35.93 -0.42 60.14
C CYS A 51 37.31 -1.09 59.93
N ASN A 52 38.01 -0.57 58.90
CA ASN A 52 39.45 -0.24 58.82
C ASN A 52 40.43 -1.12 57.99
N LYS A 53 41.06 -0.43 57.02
CA LYS A 53 42.50 -0.49 56.64
C LYS A 53 43.02 -1.77 55.96
N LYS A 54 44.13 -1.77 55.20
CA LYS A 54 44.85 -0.76 54.36
C LYS A 54 46.00 -1.54 53.65
N ALA A 55 46.43 -1.12 52.44
CA ALA A 55 47.71 -1.52 51.79
C ALA A 55 47.82 -3.01 51.35
N GLU A 56 48.69 -3.45 50.42
CA GLU A 56 49.50 -2.77 49.37
C GLU A 56 49.94 -3.77 48.26
N ILE A 57 50.38 -3.24 47.11
CA ILE A 57 51.44 -3.72 46.20
C ILE A 57 51.50 -5.24 45.88
N SER A 58 51.34 -5.64 44.61
CA SER A 58 52.51 -5.88 43.73
C SER A 58 52.17 -5.82 42.24
N SER A 59 53.15 -5.39 41.42
CA SER A 59 53.05 -5.24 39.98
C SER A 59 54.04 -6.14 39.23
N SER A 60 53.70 -6.53 37.99
CA SER A 60 54.67 -6.94 36.99
C SER A 60 54.11 -6.75 35.58
N PHE A 61 54.93 -6.21 34.67
CA PHE A 61 54.60 -6.02 33.25
C PHE A 61 55.10 -7.21 32.43
N SER A 62 54.41 -7.55 31.34
CA SER A 62 55.03 -8.09 30.12
C SER A 62 54.08 -8.03 28.92
N SER A 63 54.64 -7.94 27.72
CA SER A 63 53.96 -7.95 26.41
C SER A 63 54.99 -8.35 25.34
N PRO A 64 54.62 -8.53 24.06
CA PRO A 64 53.92 -9.71 23.54
C PRO A 64 54.74 -10.44 22.46
N PRO A 65 54.32 -11.64 22.00
CA PRO A 65 54.71 -12.15 20.69
C PRO A 65 53.57 -12.01 19.64
N THR A 66 53.94 -12.01 18.36
CA THR A 66 53.00 -11.90 17.21
C THR A 66 53.22 -13.04 16.22
N GLN A 67 52.31 -13.15 15.22
CA GLN A 67 52.35 -14.07 14.06
C GLN A 67 51.88 -15.51 14.38
N LYS A 68 51.16 -16.25 13.50
CA LYS A 68 50.63 -15.97 12.14
C LYS A 68 49.32 -16.82 11.91
N PRO A 69 48.58 -16.69 10.79
CA PRO A 69 47.15 -17.04 10.72
C PRO A 69 46.81 -18.47 10.24
N THR A 70 45.55 -18.85 10.42
CA THR A 70 44.88 -19.98 9.72
C THR A 70 43.59 -19.51 9.03
N PRO A 71 43.15 -20.14 7.93
CA PRO A 71 41.97 -19.73 7.16
C PRO A 71 40.72 -20.57 7.48
N LEU A 72 39.53 -20.02 7.17
CA LEU A 72 38.45 -20.75 6.49
C LEU A 72 37.31 -19.79 6.10
N ALA A 73 37.05 -19.64 4.80
CA ALA A 73 35.90 -18.88 4.32
C ALA A 73 34.66 -19.79 4.20
N ARG A 74 33.51 -19.34 4.71
CA ARG A 74 32.20 -19.91 4.36
C ARG A 74 31.31 -18.82 3.76
N ARG A 75 31.15 -18.88 2.43
CA ARG A 75 30.23 -18.04 1.66
C ARG A 75 28.80 -18.51 1.95
N ILE A 76 27.98 -17.65 2.54
CA ILE A 76 26.54 -17.87 2.66
C ILE A 76 25.86 -17.30 1.41
N LEU A 77 24.96 -18.07 0.80
CA LEU A 77 24.09 -17.65 -0.31
C LEU A 77 22.61 -17.80 0.11
N SER A 78 21.73 -17.06 -0.55
CA SER A 78 20.33 -16.87 -0.16
C SER A 78 19.49 -18.16 -0.23
N PRO A 79 18.52 -18.39 0.67
CA PRO A 79 17.60 -19.52 0.59
C PRO A 79 16.62 -19.43 -0.59
N GLY A 80 16.51 -20.52 -1.37
CA GLY A 80 15.49 -20.72 -2.41
C GLY A 80 14.28 -21.53 -1.93
N ARG A 81 13.19 -21.52 -2.70
CA ARG A 81 11.90 -22.19 -2.39
C ARG A 81 12.00 -23.73 -2.44
N VAL A 82 11.17 -24.43 -1.64
CA VAL A 82 11.05 -25.91 -1.65
C VAL A 82 9.59 -26.33 -1.50
N SER A 83 9.12 -27.24 -2.36
CA SER A 83 7.89 -28.07 -2.28
C SER A 83 7.91 -29.11 -3.43
N PRO A 84 7.25 -30.29 -3.31
CA PRO A 84 7.77 -31.40 -2.50
C PRO A 84 7.95 -32.71 -3.31
N ILE A 85 8.34 -33.78 -2.62
CA ILE A 85 8.71 -35.11 -3.15
C ILE A 85 7.49 -36.01 -3.42
N SER A 86 7.60 -36.89 -4.43
CA SER A 86 6.85 -38.15 -4.55
C SER A 86 7.78 -39.24 -5.09
N ASP A 87 7.70 -40.47 -4.56
CA ASP A 87 8.56 -41.61 -4.92
C ASP A 87 7.89 -42.61 -5.90
N HIS A 88 8.72 -43.38 -6.63
CA HIS A 88 8.32 -44.47 -7.56
C HIS A 88 8.93 -45.82 -7.13
N PRO A 89 8.43 -46.97 -7.63
CA PRO A 89 8.94 -47.59 -8.87
C PRO A 89 7.78 -48.01 -9.83
N VAL A 90 7.83 -48.88 -10.86
CA VAL A 90 8.77 -49.96 -11.28
C VAL A 90 8.80 -50.12 -12.82
N THR A 91 9.88 -50.73 -13.34
CA THR A 91 10.05 -51.26 -14.72
C THR A 91 9.49 -52.69 -14.87
N THR A 92 9.27 -53.33 -16.04
CA THR A 92 9.66 -53.14 -17.47
C THR A 92 8.57 -53.82 -18.37
N GLN A 93 8.63 -54.27 -19.64
CA GLN A 93 9.62 -54.51 -20.74
C GLN A 93 8.80 -54.47 -22.09
N SER A 94 9.22 -54.82 -23.33
CA SER A 94 10.35 -55.57 -23.92
C SER A 94 10.77 -55.02 -25.31
N ILE A 95 11.74 -55.66 -25.98
CA ILE A 95 12.61 -55.11 -27.05
C ILE A 95 12.95 -56.24 -28.07
N PRO A 96 12.95 -56.04 -29.41
CA PRO A 96 14.21 -55.81 -30.15
C PRO A 96 14.17 -54.96 -31.44
N GLN A 97 15.35 -54.53 -31.90
CA GLN A 97 15.61 -53.72 -33.09
C GLN A 97 16.84 -54.24 -33.85
N LYS A 98 16.84 -54.17 -35.21
CA LYS A 98 17.90 -54.41 -36.26
C LYS A 98 17.17 -54.90 -37.55
N GLN A 99 17.67 -54.91 -38.79
CA GLN A 99 18.87 -54.41 -39.54
C GLN A 99 18.48 -54.46 -41.06
N ALA A 100 19.13 -53.84 -42.06
CA ALA A 100 20.31 -52.96 -42.17
C ALA A 100 20.22 -52.11 -43.48
N LEU A 101 21.23 -51.25 -43.73
CA LEU A 101 21.56 -50.71 -45.07
C LEU A 101 22.46 -51.71 -45.86
N PRO A 102 22.81 -51.53 -47.18
CA PRO A 102 22.84 -50.26 -47.95
C PRO A 102 22.29 -50.27 -49.40
N LYS A 103 21.97 -49.08 -49.92
CA LYS A 103 22.41 -48.53 -51.23
C LYS A 103 21.70 -47.20 -51.59
N SER A 104 22.46 -46.11 -51.61
CA SER A 104 22.21 -44.88 -52.39
C SER A 104 22.55 -45.12 -53.88
N PRO A 105 22.12 -44.29 -54.87
CA PRO A 105 22.15 -42.81 -54.83
C PRO A 105 20.97 -42.07 -55.55
N LEU A 106 21.21 -40.77 -55.80
CA LEU A 106 20.39 -39.73 -56.48
C LEU A 106 19.41 -38.93 -55.61
N SER A 107 19.09 -37.74 -56.12
CA SER A 107 18.57 -36.55 -55.42
C SER A 107 17.09 -36.29 -55.78
N PRO A 108 16.39 -35.31 -55.18
CA PRO A 108 14.93 -35.35 -55.08
C PRO A 108 14.21 -34.94 -56.37
N ALA A 109 13.08 -35.59 -56.61
CA ALA A 109 12.05 -35.15 -57.54
C ALA A 109 10.69 -35.11 -56.82
N THR A 110 9.93 -34.04 -57.06
CA THR A 110 8.53 -33.90 -56.64
C THR A 110 7.66 -34.94 -57.35
N ILE A 111 6.70 -35.55 -56.65
CA ILE A 111 5.53 -36.20 -57.23
C ILE A 111 4.39 -36.14 -56.21
N ASP A 112 3.18 -35.97 -56.71
CA ASP A 112 1.94 -35.90 -55.94
C ASP A 112 1.57 -37.23 -55.28
N SER A 113 0.61 -37.15 -54.35
CA SER A 113 -0.26 -38.28 -54.04
C SER A 113 -1.69 -37.78 -54.04
N GLU A 114 -2.33 -37.90 -55.20
CA GLU A 114 -3.78 -37.91 -55.30
C GLU A 114 -4.31 -39.01 -54.37
N ILE A 115 -5.25 -38.67 -53.49
CA ILE A 115 -6.13 -39.67 -52.89
C ILE A 115 -7.43 -39.60 -53.66
N THR A 116 -7.74 -40.72 -54.32
CA THR A 116 -8.89 -40.96 -55.18
C THR A 116 -10.20 -40.46 -54.59
N ALA A 117 -11.08 -39.93 -55.45
CA ALA A 117 -12.44 -39.58 -55.07
C ALA A 117 -13.18 -40.80 -54.48
N ALA A 118 -13.69 -40.63 -53.26
CA ALA A 118 -14.75 -41.47 -52.70
C ALA A 118 -16.03 -40.63 -52.69
N GLU A 119 -17.01 -41.00 -53.50
CA GLU A 119 -18.32 -40.34 -53.49
C GLU A 119 -19.05 -40.69 -52.19
N GLY A 120 -19.15 -39.71 -51.28
CA GLY A 120 -19.76 -39.92 -49.97
C GLY A 120 -19.95 -38.64 -49.15
N SER A 121 -21.14 -38.05 -49.24
CA SER A 121 -21.65 -37.06 -48.26
C SER A 121 -20.92 -35.70 -48.13
N PHE A 122 -20.63 -35.02 -49.24
CA PHE A 122 -20.35 -33.57 -49.21
C PHE A 122 -21.66 -32.77 -49.01
N GLY A 123 -22.17 -32.75 -47.77
CA GLY A 123 -23.49 -32.16 -47.45
C GLY A 123 -23.51 -30.98 -46.47
N VAL A 124 -22.37 -30.61 -45.85
CA VAL A 124 -22.34 -29.65 -44.72
C VAL A 124 -21.21 -28.61 -44.81
N PHE A 125 -20.08 -28.94 -45.46
CA PHE A 125 -18.91 -28.07 -45.55
C PHE A 125 -18.41 -27.97 -47.00
N ASP A 126 -18.41 -26.76 -47.54
CA ASP A 126 -18.10 -26.41 -48.93
C ASP A 126 -16.99 -25.34 -49.04
N ALA A 127 -16.61 -24.72 -47.91
CA ALA A 127 -15.46 -23.83 -47.80
C ALA A 127 -14.35 -24.43 -46.92
N ARG A 128 -13.10 -24.20 -47.34
CA ARG A 128 -11.87 -24.57 -46.63
C ARG A 128 -11.00 -23.34 -46.42
N LEU A 129 -10.97 -22.84 -45.20
CA LEU A 129 -10.22 -21.67 -44.78
C LEU A 129 -8.86 -22.09 -44.21
N SER A 130 -7.78 -21.73 -44.88
CA SER A 130 -6.41 -22.00 -44.44
C SER A 130 -5.74 -20.72 -43.96
N LEU A 131 -5.46 -20.67 -42.65
CA LEU A 131 -4.77 -19.57 -41.98
C LEU A 131 -3.28 -19.91 -41.86
N LYS A 132 -2.41 -18.96 -42.16
CA LYS A 132 -0.96 -19.07 -41.94
C LYS A 132 -0.52 -17.98 -40.97
N GLY A 133 0.11 -18.36 -39.87
CA GLY A 133 0.59 -17.45 -38.84
C GLY A 133 1.96 -16.87 -39.17
N LYS A 134 2.24 -15.65 -38.72
CA LYS A 134 3.57 -15.00 -38.86
C LYS A 134 4.72 -15.82 -38.22
N ASN A 135 4.38 -16.72 -37.30
CA ASN A 135 5.30 -17.66 -36.63
C ASN A 135 5.54 -18.97 -37.41
N GLY A 136 5.02 -19.12 -38.63
CA GLY A 136 5.12 -20.33 -39.44
C GLY A 136 4.12 -21.43 -39.07
N GLY A 137 3.26 -21.23 -38.07
CA GLY A 137 2.14 -22.11 -37.79
C GLY A 137 1.06 -22.04 -38.88
N SER A 138 0.26 -23.09 -39.03
CA SER A 138 -0.87 -23.12 -39.96
C SER A 138 -2.08 -23.78 -39.35
N LEU A 139 -3.26 -23.21 -39.56
CA LEU A 139 -4.54 -23.79 -39.18
C LEU A 139 -5.42 -23.96 -40.43
N VAL A 140 -6.23 -25.02 -40.46
CA VAL A 140 -7.24 -25.25 -41.50
C VAL A 140 -8.59 -25.46 -40.80
N LEU A 141 -9.61 -24.78 -41.29
CA LEU A 141 -11.01 -24.92 -40.89
C LEU A 141 -11.84 -25.29 -42.11
N GLU A 142 -12.74 -26.25 -41.95
CA GLU A 142 -13.70 -26.69 -42.98
C GLU A 142 -15.10 -26.31 -42.49
N LEU A 143 -15.80 -25.51 -43.30
CA LEU A 143 -16.87 -24.60 -42.87
C LEU A 143 -17.93 -24.47 -43.97
N ALA A 144 -19.13 -24.01 -43.61
CA ALA A 144 -20.16 -23.63 -44.56
C ALA A 144 -19.89 -22.22 -45.12
N SER A 145 -19.83 -22.07 -46.44
CA SER A 145 -19.58 -20.78 -47.10
C SER A 145 -20.70 -19.79 -46.82
N GLU A 146 -21.95 -20.25 -46.78
CA GLU A 146 -23.15 -19.45 -46.48
C GLU A 146 -22.97 -18.62 -45.20
N VAL A 147 -22.51 -19.26 -44.11
CA VAL A 147 -22.27 -18.58 -42.82
C VAL A 147 -21.15 -17.56 -42.91
N LEU A 148 -20.07 -17.87 -43.65
CA LEU A 148 -18.96 -16.93 -43.87
C LEU A 148 -19.40 -15.71 -44.69
N THR A 149 -20.13 -15.93 -45.78
CA THR A 149 -20.61 -14.85 -46.67
C THR A 149 -21.71 -13.99 -46.04
N ALA A 150 -22.56 -14.58 -45.20
CA ALA A 150 -23.62 -13.86 -44.47
C ALA A 150 -23.06 -12.97 -43.35
N ASN A 151 -21.92 -13.33 -42.74
CA ASN A 151 -21.33 -12.59 -41.63
C ASN A 151 -20.17 -11.64 -42.04
N SER A 152 -19.50 -11.87 -43.18
CA SER A 152 -18.33 -11.07 -43.62
C SER A 152 -18.40 -10.71 -45.10
N LEU A 153 -18.31 -9.42 -45.41
CA LEU A 153 -18.14 -8.94 -46.79
C LEU A 153 -16.85 -9.47 -47.42
N VAL A 154 -15.76 -9.55 -46.65
CA VAL A 154 -14.46 -10.04 -47.14
C VAL A 154 -14.54 -11.49 -47.59
N PHE A 155 -15.24 -12.35 -46.84
CA PHE A 155 -15.47 -13.72 -47.29
C PHE A 155 -16.51 -13.82 -48.41
N SER A 156 -17.51 -12.93 -48.44
CA SER A 156 -18.46 -12.83 -49.57
C SER A 156 -17.75 -12.57 -50.90
N ASP A 157 -16.89 -11.55 -50.94
CA ASP A 157 -16.08 -11.20 -52.12
C ASP A 157 -15.16 -12.37 -52.53
N LEU A 158 -14.46 -12.99 -51.58
CA LEU A 158 -13.53 -14.09 -51.82
C LEU A 158 -14.21 -15.38 -52.31
N VAL A 159 -15.40 -15.70 -51.80
CA VAL A 159 -16.20 -16.85 -52.27
C VAL A 159 -16.75 -16.56 -53.67
N ALA A 160 -17.29 -15.36 -53.91
CA ALA A 160 -17.80 -14.95 -55.21
C ALA A 160 -16.72 -15.01 -56.31
N ASP A 161 -15.50 -14.55 -56.03
CA ASP A 161 -14.38 -14.62 -56.98
C ASP A 161 -13.84 -16.04 -57.16
N HIS A 162 -13.96 -16.93 -56.17
CA HIS A 162 -13.67 -18.35 -56.38
C HIS A 162 -14.67 -18.97 -57.36
N CYS A 163 -15.98 -18.79 -57.13
CA CYS A 163 -17.06 -19.39 -57.93
C CYS A 163 -17.10 -18.89 -59.39
N LYS A 164 -16.62 -17.67 -59.67
CA LYS A 164 -16.44 -17.17 -61.06
C LYS A 164 -15.37 -17.95 -61.84
N ASN A 165 -14.38 -18.49 -61.15
CA ASN A 165 -13.14 -19.00 -61.75
C ASN A 165 -13.00 -20.53 -61.69
N LYS A 166 -13.68 -21.21 -60.74
CA LYS A 166 -13.56 -22.66 -60.50
C LYS A 166 -14.87 -23.27 -60.01
N SER A 167 -15.07 -24.53 -60.34
CA SER A 167 -16.09 -25.41 -59.73
C SER A 167 -15.44 -26.33 -58.71
N GLY A 168 -16.07 -26.51 -57.54
CA GLY A 168 -15.58 -27.34 -56.44
C GLY A 168 -15.37 -26.56 -55.13
N LEU A 169 -14.79 -27.25 -54.13
CA LEU A 169 -14.57 -26.76 -52.76
C LEU A 169 -13.85 -25.41 -52.73
N CYS A 170 -14.49 -24.38 -52.15
CA CYS A 170 -13.94 -23.03 -52.07
C CYS A 170 -12.71 -23.01 -51.13
N ARG A 171 -11.52 -22.69 -51.66
CA ARG A 171 -10.27 -22.66 -50.88
C ARG A 171 -9.82 -21.22 -50.65
N ILE A 172 -9.98 -20.73 -49.42
CA ILE A 172 -9.56 -19.40 -48.97
C ILE A 172 -8.22 -19.54 -48.22
N GLN A 173 -7.26 -18.65 -48.51
CA GLN A 173 -6.01 -18.56 -47.76
C GLN A 173 -5.85 -17.17 -47.14
N VAL A 174 -5.56 -17.12 -45.84
CA VAL A 174 -5.23 -15.88 -45.12
C VAL A 174 -3.77 -15.97 -44.65
N PRO A 175 -2.84 -15.23 -45.26
CA PRO A 175 -1.46 -15.16 -44.80
C PRO A 175 -1.30 -14.27 -43.56
N ASP A 176 -0.12 -14.33 -42.94
CA ASP A 176 0.37 -13.38 -41.95
C ASP A 176 -0.57 -13.09 -40.76
N VAL A 177 -1.33 -14.10 -40.32
CA VAL A 177 -2.18 -14.02 -39.13
C VAL A 177 -1.32 -13.86 -37.88
N GLU A 178 -1.63 -12.88 -37.02
CA GLU A 178 -0.83 -12.63 -35.81
C GLU A 178 -1.13 -13.65 -34.70
N ASN A 179 -2.41 -13.99 -34.50
CA ASN A 179 -2.85 -14.99 -33.54
C ASN A 179 -3.91 -15.91 -34.17
N LEU A 180 -3.51 -17.16 -34.43
CA LEU A 180 -4.36 -18.17 -35.08
C LEU A 180 -5.57 -18.56 -34.21
N ASP A 181 -5.44 -18.50 -32.88
CA ASP A 181 -6.50 -18.89 -31.96
C ASP A 181 -7.57 -17.80 -31.82
N VAL A 182 -7.17 -16.52 -31.79
CA VAL A 182 -8.11 -15.38 -31.90
C VAL A 182 -8.89 -15.47 -33.21
N PHE A 183 -8.20 -15.76 -34.32
CA PHE A 183 -8.83 -15.83 -35.63
C PHE A 183 -9.82 -17.01 -35.69
N ARG A 184 -9.44 -18.19 -35.17
CA ARG A 184 -10.36 -19.32 -34.95
C ARG A 184 -11.59 -18.89 -34.16
N GLU A 185 -11.42 -18.33 -32.97
CA GLU A 185 -12.53 -17.91 -32.10
C GLU A 185 -13.45 -16.91 -32.79
N THR A 186 -12.89 -15.95 -33.52
CA THR A 186 -13.64 -14.95 -34.29
C THR A 186 -14.49 -15.59 -35.40
N ILE A 187 -13.98 -16.62 -36.07
CA ILE A 187 -14.75 -17.40 -37.06
C ILE A 187 -15.82 -18.24 -36.36
N GLU A 188 -15.54 -18.86 -35.21
CA GLU A 188 -16.55 -19.59 -34.45
C GLU A 188 -17.72 -18.70 -33.97
N LEU A 189 -17.49 -17.41 -33.72
CA LEU A 189 -18.57 -16.45 -33.38
C LEU A 189 -19.55 -16.22 -34.54
N MET A 190 -19.18 -16.50 -35.80
CA MET A 190 -20.11 -16.42 -36.94
C MET A 190 -21.20 -17.51 -36.88
N PHE A 191 -20.91 -18.63 -36.21
CA PHE A 191 -21.81 -19.77 -36.01
C PHE A 191 -22.57 -19.72 -34.68
N GLU A 192 -22.30 -18.74 -33.82
CA GLU A 192 -22.93 -18.59 -32.51
C GLU A 192 -24.23 -17.77 -32.62
N GLU A 193 -25.32 -18.21 -31.97
CA GLU A 193 -26.56 -17.44 -31.88
C GLU A 193 -26.41 -16.23 -30.95
N ASP A 194 -25.82 -16.45 -29.78
CA ASP A 194 -25.61 -15.45 -28.72
C ASP A 194 -24.10 -15.17 -28.53
N ILE A 195 -23.56 -14.35 -29.43
CA ILE A 195 -22.16 -13.88 -29.39
C ILE A 195 -21.84 -13.22 -28.05
N SER A 196 -22.77 -12.42 -27.50
CA SER A 196 -22.58 -11.69 -26.23
C SER A 196 -22.31 -12.64 -25.07
N LYS A 197 -23.03 -13.76 -24.99
CA LYS A 197 -22.84 -14.82 -23.98
C LYS A 197 -21.56 -15.65 -24.19
N LYS A 198 -21.03 -15.74 -25.43
CA LYS A 198 -19.70 -16.31 -25.66
C LYS A 198 -18.60 -15.32 -25.25
N LEU A 199 -18.70 -14.04 -25.61
CA LEU A 199 -17.78 -12.98 -25.17
C LEU A 199 -17.69 -12.87 -23.64
N LEU A 200 -18.83 -12.88 -22.94
CA LEU A 200 -18.92 -12.88 -21.47
C LEU A 200 -18.13 -14.01 -20.77
N LYS A 201 -17.93 -15.16 -21.43
CA LYS A 201 -17.15 -16.29 -20.90
C LYS A 201 -15.65 -16.16 -21.15
N ILE A 202 -15.25 -15.46 -22.21
CA ILE A 202 -13.87 -15.40 -22.70
C ILE A 202 -13.16 -14.14 -22.13
N GLY A 203 -13.91 -13.08 -21.81
CA GLY A 203 -13.42 -11.92 -21.07
C GLY A 203 -12.94 -10.75 -21.95
N VAL A 204 -12.83 -9.57 -21.33
CA VAL A 204 -12.54 -8.30 -22.01
C VAL A 204 -11.21 -8.35 -22.75
N PHE A 205 -10.11 -8.72 -22.10
CA PHE A 205 -8.79 -8.81 -22.73
C PHE A 205 -8.80 -9.55 -24.09
N ARG A 206 -9.59 -10.63 -24.21
CA ARG A 206 -9.69 -11.43 -25.45
C ARG A 206 -10.77 -10.91 -26.40
N ALA A 207 -11.86 -10.33 -25.90
CA ALA A 207 -12.82 -9.61 -26.72
C ALA A 207 -12.18 -8.45 -27.50
N ILE A 208 -11.13 -7.83 -26.94
CA ILE A 208 -10.32 -6.81 -27.63
C ILE A 208 -9.54 -7.42 -28.82
N ASP A 209 -8.95 -8.61 -28.68
CA ASP A 209 -8.30 -9.30 -29.81
C ASP A 209 -9.32 -9.69 -30.90
N ILE A 210 -10.49 -10.17 -30.47
CA ILE A 210 -11.59 -10.55 -31.36
C ILE A 210 -12.15 -9.33 -32.10
N LEU A 211 -12.20 -8.15 -31.45
CA LEU A 211 -12.58 -6.88 -32.09
C LEU A 211 -11.57 -6.47 -33.18
N GLU A 212 -10.26 -6.60 -32.94
CA GLU A 212 -9.20 -6.34 -33.92
C GLU A 212 -9.37 -7.21 -35.18
N VAL A 213 -9.58 -8.54 -35.00
CA VAL A 213 -9.80 -9.45 -36.13
C VAL A 213 -11.16 -9.22 -36.79
N SER A 214 -12.23 -9.00 -36.02
CA SER A 214 -13.59 -8.76 -36.54
C SER A 214 -13.65 -7.51 -37.42
N ALA A 215 -12.97 -6.43 -37.02
CA ALA A 215 -12.84 -5.23 -37.84
C ALA A 215 -12.06 -5.51 -39.13
N GLY A 216 -10.92 -6.21 -39.03
CA GLY A 216 -10.10 -6.59 -40.19
C GLY A 216 -10.83 -7.41 -41.26
N ILE A 217 -11.70 -8.34 -40.85
CA ILE A 217 -12.51 -9.18 -41.77
C ILE A 217 -13.90 -8.60 -42.08
N LYS A 218 -14.20 -7.36 -41.65
CA LYS A 218 -15.52 -6.69 -41.79
C LYS A 218 -16.70 -7.53 -41.27
N PHE A 219 -16.52 -8.19 -40.12
CA PHE A 219 -17.57 -8.95 -39.42
C PHE A 219 -18.41 -8.01 -38.54
N TYR A 220 -19.30 -7.23 -39.16
CA TYR A 220 -20.05 -6.15 -38.47
C TYR A 220 -20.84 -6.62 -37.24
N ARG A 221 -21.47 -7.80 -37.31
CA ARG A 221 -22.18 -8.39 -36.16
C ARG A 221 -21.23 -8.68 -35.00
N GLY A 222 -20.04 -9.23 -35.29
CA GLY A 222 -18.98 -9.45 -34.29
C GLY A 222 -18.42 -8.15 -33.71
N VAL A 223 -18.12 -7.16 -34.55
CA VAL A 223 -17.66 -5.82 -34.13
C VAL A 223 -18.68 -5.19 -33.17
N SER A 224 -19.95 -5.12 -33.56
CA SER A 224 -20.99 -4.52 -32.72
C SER A 224 -21.19 -5.30 -31.42
N SER A 225 -21.22 -6.64 -31.44
CA SER A 225 -21.28 -7.44 -30.20
C SER A 225 -20.06 -7.23 -29.28
N CYS A 226 -18.86 -7.07 -29.84
CA CYS A 226 -17.66 -6.78 -29.05
C CYS A 226 -17.71 -5.38 -28.42
N LEU A 227 -18.10 -4.35 -29.18
CA LEU A 227 -18.28 -2.99 -28.64
C LEU A 227 -19.36 -2.95 -27.56
N ASN A 228 -20.51 -3.58 -27.81
CA ASN A 228 -21.59 -3.72 -26.81
C ASN A 228 -21.11 -4.40 -25.52
N TYR A 229 -20.28 -5.45 -25.62
CA TYR A 229 -19.73 -6.12 -24.45
C TYR A 229 -18.70 -5.27 -23.71
N ILE A 230 -17.75 -4.65 -24.42
CA ILE A 230 -16.67 -3.83 -23.86
C ILE A 230 -17.23 -2.57 -23.18
N GLU A 231 -18.24 -1.92 -23.77
CA GLU A 231 -18.94 -0.76 -23.19
C GLU A 231 -19.68 -1.12 -21.89
N ALA A 232 -20.28 -2.31 -21.80
CA ALA A 232 -21.10 -2.72 -20.65
C ALA A 232 -20.32 -3.18 -19.41
N VAL A 233 -18.98 -3.18 -19.41
CA VAL A 233 -18.14 -3.78 -18.35
C VAL A 233 -16.99 -2.87 -17.88
N PRO A 234 -16.49 -3.05 -16.64
CA PRO A 234 -15.22 -2.45 -16.19
C PRO A 234 -14.02 -3.14 -16.85
N TRP A 235 -12.86 -2.49 -16.80
CA TRP A 235 -11.60 -2.93 -17.42
C TRP A 235 -10.45 -2.85 -16.40
N THR A 236 -9.37 -3.62 -16.60
CA THR A 236 -8.10 -3.46 -15.84
C THR A 236 -7.16 -2.43 -16.47
N GLU A 237 -6.08 -2.03 -15.77
CA GLU A 237 -5.04 -1.13 -16.32
C GLU A 237 -4.42 -1.69 -17.63
N GLU A 238 -4.26 -3.01 -17.71
CA GLU A 238 -3.76 -3.72 -18.89
C GLU A 238 -4.76 -3.75 -20.05
N GLU A 239 -6.04 -3.94 -19.74
CA GLU A 239 -7.13 -3.95 -20.73
C GLU A 239 -7.39 -2.55 -21.30
N GLU A 240 -7.40 -1.51 -20.45
CA GLU A 240 -7.45 -0.12 -20.93
C GLU A 240 -6.27 0.22 -21.84
N LYS A 241 -5.06 -0.21 -21.47
CA LYS A 241 -3.88 0.03 -22.32
C LYS A 241 -4.08 -0.64 -23.68
N LYS A 242 -4.55 -1.89 -23.70
CA LYS A 242 -4.83 -2.63 -24.93
C LYS A 242 -5.93 -1.97 -25.78
N LEU A 243 -6.96 -1.39 -25.16
CA LEU A 243 -7.98 -0.59 -25.86
C LEU A 243 -7.36 0.68 -26.49
N ARG A 244 -6.51 1.41 -25.76
CA ARG A 244 -5.78 2.58 -26.28
C ARG A 244 -4.87 2.18 -27.46
N ASP A 245 -4.12 1.09 -27.33
CA ASP A 245 -3.27 0.54 -28.39
C ASP A 245 -4.09 0.08 -29.62
N LEU A 246 -5.33 -0.40 -29.42
CA LEU A 246 -6.25 -0.83 -30.50
C LEU A 246 -6.86 0.36 -31.26
N PHE A 247 -7.49 1.31 -30.57
CA PHE A 247 -8.11 2.48 -31.20
C PHE A 247 -7.08 3.45 -31.81
N GLY A 248 -5.82 3.39 -31.37
CA GLY A 248 -4.70 4.04 -32.07
C GLY A 248 -4.38 3.44 -33.45
N LYS A 249 -4.70 2.16 -33.67
CA LYS A 249 -4.52 1.46 -34.97
C LYS A 249 -5.77 1.55 -35.86
N ILE A 250 -6.95 1.26 -35.30
CA ILE A 250 -8.18 0.99 -36.06
C ILE A 250 -9.21 2.09 -35.80
N LYS A 251 -9.73 2.67 -36.89
CA LYS A 251 -10.90 3.54 -36.87
C LYS A 251 -12.16 2.71 -37.09
N ILE A 252 -13.05 2.70 -36.11
CA ILE A 252 -14.37 2.07 -36.19
C ILE A 252 -15.42 3.18 -36.13
N ASP A 253 -16.27 3.24 -37.13
CA ASP A 253 -17.36 4.23 -37.24
C ASP A 253 -18.63 3.64 -36.59
N ASP A 254 -18.66 3.66 -35.26
CA ASP A 254 -19.76 3.17 -34.42
C ASP A 254 -19.87 4.09 -33.18
N ALA A 255 -21.09 4.49 -32.81
CA ALA A 255 -21.33 5.39 -31.69
C ALA A 255 -20.72 4.89 -30.36
N LYS A 256 -20.72 3.57 -30.12
CA LYS A 256 -20.13 2.99 -28.90
C LYS A 256 -18.61 3.09 -28.86
N THR A 257 -17.96 3.32 -30.01
CA THR A 257 -16.54 3.68 -30.04
C THR A 257 -16.31 5.02 -29.35
N VAL A 258 -17.25 5.97 -29.45
CA VAL A 258 -17.19 7.26 -28.72
C VAL A 258 -17.40 7.04 -27.22
N ASP A 259 -18.44 6.28 -26.81
CA ASP A 259 -18.70 5.98 -25.39
C ASP A 259 -17.51 5.27 -24.70
N ILE A 260 -16.87 4.33 -25.40
CA ILE A 260 -15.67 3.63 -24.95
C ILE A 260 -14.46 4.58 -24.92
N LEU A 261 -14.31 5.46 -25.92
CA LEU A 261 -13.22 6.43 -25.95
C LEU A 261 -13.36 7.50 -24.86
N ASP A 262 -14.55 8.04 -24.56
CA ASP A 262 -14.73 9.01 -23.48
C ASP A 262 -14.35 8.44 -22.10
N ARG A 263 -14.68 7.17 -21.86
CA ARG A 263 -14.20 6.40 -20.69
C ARG A 263 -12.67 6.30 -20.62
N LEU A 264 -11.96 6.28 -21.76
CA LEU A 264 -10.49 6.21 -21.84
C LEU A 264 -9.80 7.58 -21.90
N LEU A 265 -10.47 8.61 -22.42
CA LEU A 265 -9.93 9.92 -22.80
C LEU A 265 -9.93 10.95 -21.68
N THR A 266 -10.55 10.66 -20.54
CA THR A 266 -10.57 11.53 -19.34
C THR A 266 -9.15 11.96 -18.89
N ASN A 267 -8.12 11.21 -19.29
CA ASN A 267 -6.71 11.43 -18.93
C ASN A 267 -5.85 12.14 -20.02
N LEU A 268 -6.41 12.63 -21.14
CA LEU A 268 -5.60 13.05 -22.31
C LEU A 268 -5.71 14.52 -22.78
N ASN A 269 -6.51 15.38 -22.13
CA ASN A 269 -6.47 16.83 -22.35
C ASN A 269 -5.52 17.52 -21.35
N ASP A 270 -4.96 18.68 -21.70
CA ASP A 270 -4.14 19.50 -20.77
C ASP A 270 -4.89 19.85 -19.47
N ASN A 271 -6.22 19.98 -19.55
CA ASN A 271 -7.12 20.17 -18.41
C ASN A 271 -7.10 19.01 -17.40
N ALA A 272 -6.60 17.82 -17.74
CA ALA A 272 -6.58 16.66 -16.86
C ALA A 272 -5.65 16.86 -15.64
N ILE A 273 -4.56 17.62 -15.80
CA ILE A 273 -3.65 17.95 -14.69
C ILE A 273 -4.34 18.89 -13.69
N ASP A 274 -4.98 19.95 -14.17
CA ASP A 274 -5.74 20.91 -13.33
C ASP A 274 -6.96 20.24 -12.66
N ALA A 275 -7.67 19.37 -13.39
CA ALA A 275 -8.74 18.54 -12.84
C ALA A 275 -8.21 17.58 -11.75
N GLN A 276 -7.07 16.92 -11.95
CA GLN A 276 -6.49 16.02 -10.95
C GLN A 276 -5.97 16.77 -9.72
N GLN A 277 -5.37 17.95 -9.88
CA GLN A 277 -4.97 18.81 -8.77
C GLN A 277 -6.22 19.29 -7.98
N THR A 278 -7.25 19.74 -8.69
CA THR A 278 -8.56 20.10 -8.11
C THR A 278 -9.19 18.94 -7.34
N LEU A 279 -9.23 17.73 -7.90
CA LEU A 279 -9.73 16.53 -7.22
C LEU A 279 -8.88 16.16 -6.00
N THR A 280 -7.55 16.23 -6.10
CA THR A 280 -6.63 15.96 -4.98
C THR A 280 -6.89 16.92 -3.82
N LYS A 281 -7.02 18.22 -4.12
CA LYS A 281 -7.38 19.26 -3.16
C LYS A 281 -8.75 19.01 -2.54
N GLN A 282 -9.77 18.69 -3.33
CA GLN A 282 -11.12 18.36 -2.85
C GLN A 282 -11.14 17.11 -1.96
N LEU A 283 -10.40 16.06 -2.29
CA LEU A 283 -10.28 14.85 -1.46
C LEU A 283 -9.63 15.15 -0.11
N ILE A 284 -8.51 15.89 -0.10
CA ILE A 284 -7.86 16.33 1.14
C ILE A 284 -8.83 17.15 2.00
N TRP A 285 -9.54 18.10 1.39
CA TRP A 285 -10.43 19.00 2.12
C TRP A 285 -11.72 18.33 2.63
N SER A 286 -12.24 17.35 1.90
CA SER A 286 -13.36 16.51 2.35
C SER A 286 -12.96 15.68 3.57
N VAL A 287 -11.72 15.15 3.59
CA VAL A 287 -11.21 14.31 4.68
C VAL A 287 -10.83 15.12 5.92
N THR A 288 -10.27 16.33 5.80
CA THR A 288 -9.98 17.17 6.97
C THR A 288 -11.25 17.74 7.60
N THR A 289 -12.18 18.26 6.78
CA THR A 289 -13.39 18.98 7.24
C THR A 289 -14.58 18.08 7.59
N GLY A 290 -14.59 16.81 7.17
CA GLY A 290 -15.68 15.87 7.43
C GLY A 290 -16.10 15.76 8.91
N THR A 291 -17.37 15.46 9.16
CA THR A 291 -17.96 15.47 10.52
C THR A 291 -17.98 14.12 11.22
N ASP A 292 -18.29 13.03 10.49
CA ASP A 292 -18.27 11.67 11.03
C ASP A 292 -16.85 11.14 11.18
N ALA A 293 -16.57 10.52 12.32
CA ALA A 293 -15.25 9.99 12.64
C ALA A 293 -14.94 8.67 11.92
N ASN A 294 -15.96 7.84 11.65
CA ASN A 294 -15.74 6.53 11.05
C ASN A 294 -15.47 6.65 9.55
N ALA A 295 -16.32 7.37 8.82
CA ALA A 295 -16.12 7.70 7.40
C ALA A 295 -14.80 8.45 7.17
N LYS A 296 -14.42 9.38 8.06
CA LYS A 296 -13.10 10.01 8.02
C LYS A 296 -11.95 9.00 8.07
N ASN A 297 -12.00 8.01 8.95
CA ASN A 297 -10.88 7.07 9.11
C ASN A 297 -10.73 6.13 7.90
N GLU A 298 -11.83 5.65 7.33
CA GLU A 298 -11.82 4.87 6.08
C GLU A 298 -11.30 5.72 4.91
N LEU A 299 -11.82 6.93 4.73
CA LEU A 299 -11.36 7.84 3.66
C LEU A 299 -9.90 8.27 3.85
N LYS A 300 -9.43 8.46 5.10
CA LYS A 300 -8.00 8.71 5.40
C LYS A 300 -7.12 7.58 4.89
N SER A 301 -7.53 6.33 5.07
CA SER A 301 -6.82 5.14 4.56
C SER A 301 -6.80 5.11 3.03
N LEU A 302 -7.97 5.27 2.39
CA LEU A 302 -8.12 5.25 0.94
C LEU A 302 -7.33 6.39 0.26
N VAL A 303 -7.54 7.63 0.67
CA VAL A 303 -6.90 8.82 0.08
C VAL A 303 -5.40 8.81 0.31
N LYS A 304 -4.90 8.41 1.50
CA LYS A 304 -3.46 8.18 1.71
C LYS A 304 -2.91 7.08 0.80
N GLY A 305 -3.68 6.01 0.57
CA GLY A 305 -3.33 4.95 -0.37
C GLY A 305 -3.11 5.49 -1.79
N LEU A 306 -4.06 6.26 -2.32
CA LEU A 306 -3.98 6.89 -3.64
C LEU A 306 -2.81 7.90 -3.70
N LEU A 307 -2.74 8.82 -2.72
CA LEU A 307 -1.73 9.88 -2.62
C LEU A 307 -0.35 9.41 -2.14
N CYS A 308 -0.09 8.09 -2.11
CA CYS A 308 1.24 7.51 -1.88
C CYS A 308 1.62 6.45 -2.93
N LYS A 309 0.69 5.58 -3.34
CA LYS A 309 0.98 4.46 -4.26
C LYS A 309 1.38 4.88 -5.68
N SER A 310 1.05 6.10 -6.13
CA SER A 310 1.33 6.54 -7.50
C SER A 310 2.82 6.59 -7.88
N LEU A 311 3.75 6.42 -6.93
CA LEU A 311 5.18 6.21 -7.23
C LEU A 311 5.50 4.84 -7.84
N VAL A 312 4.63 3.83 -7.71
CA VAL A 312 4.98 2.43 -7.97
C VAL A 312 4.79 2.01 -9.43
N ASN A 313 3.75 2.51 -10.12
CA ASN A 313 3.40 2.04 -11.47
C ASN A 313 4.22 2.71 -12.61
N GLY A 314 5.19 3.57 -12.28
CA GLY A 314 6.11 4.18 -13.25
C GLY A 314 5.50 5.18 -14.23
N GLN A 315 4.18 5.39 -14.21
CA GLN A 315 3.52 6.46 -14.94
C GLN A 315 3.68 7.78 -14.17
N ASN A 316 4.08 8.84 -14.88
CA ASN A 316 4.21 10.19 -14.34
C ASN A 316 2.83 10.83 -14.16
N HIS A 317 2.04 10.40 -13.18
CA HIS A 317 0.97 11.24 -12.67
C HIS A 317 1.58 12.56 -12.16
N PRO A 318 0.93 13.73 -12.39
CA PRO A 318 1.38 15.00 -11.85
C PRO A 318 1.55 14.92 -10.34
N ASP A 319 2.57 15.61 -9.82
CA ASP A 319 2.92 15.55 -8.40
C ASP A 319 1.76 16.04 -7.52
N VAL A 320 1.68 15.51 -6.30
CA VAL A 320 0.69 15.96 -5.32
C VAL A 320 1.09 17.34 -4.87
N ASN A 321 0.37 18.35 -5.39
CA ASN A 321 0.60 19.78 -5.14
C ASN A 321 0.88 20.03 -3.65
N LYS A 322 2.15 20.22 -3.33
CA LYS A 322 2.70 20.25 -1.96
C LYS A 322 2.04 21.39 -1.18
N GLU A 323 1.82 22.49 -1.88
CA GLU A 323 1.12 23.70 -1.54
C GLU A 323 -0.31 23.43 -1.03
N ASP A 324 -1.05 22.49 -1.61
CA ASP A 324 -2.41 22.15 -1.15
C ASP A 324 -2.40 21.33 0.15
N VAL A 325 -1.46 20.40 0.29
CA VAL A 325 -1.28 19.62 1.53
C VAL A 325 -0.78 20.53 2.67
N LEU A 326 0.09 21.50 2.36
CA LEU A 326 0.55 22.52 3.29
C LEU A 326 -0.55 23.53 3.64
N ALA A 327 -1.35 24.00 2.68
CA ALA A 327 -2.51 24.87 2.95
C ALA A 327 -3.54 24.18 3.85
N ALA A 328 -3.82 22.90 3.58
CA ALA A 328 -4.64 22.06 4.46
C ALA A 328 -4.05 21.95 5.87
N SER A 329 -2.73 21.78 5.96
CA SER A 329 -2.00 21.73 7.24
C SER A 329 -2.11 23.05 8.00
N HIS A 330 -1.84 24.19 7.35
CA HIS A 330 -1.96 25.53 7.93
C HIS A 330 -3.37 25.80 8.46
N SER A 331 -4.42 25.42 7.73
CA SER A 331 -5.80 25.61 8.19
C SER A 331 -6.15 24.71 9.39
N CYS A 332 -5.72 23.44 9.42
CA CYS A 332 -5.86 22.60 10.61
C CYS A 332 -5.07 23.13 11.81
N LEU A 333 -3.91 23.74 11.58
CA LEU A 333 -3.04 24.34 12.59
C LEU A 333 -3.64 25.65 13.16
N GLY A 334 -4.26 26.46 12.31
CA GLY A 334 -5.06 27.61 12.72
C GLY A 334 -6.27 27.20 13.56
N SER A 335 -7.05 26.21 13.11
CA SER A 335 -8.16 25.66 13.91
C SER A 335 -7.70 25.08 15.24
N LEU A 336 -6.57 24.36 15.28
CA LEU A 336 -5.97 23.85 16.52
C LEU A 336 -5.60 25.00 17.47
N THR A 337 -5.03 26.09 16.95
CA THR A 337 -4.67 27.28 17.73
C THR A 337 -5.91 27.94 18.35
N CYS A 338 -6.96 28.17 17.55
CA CYS A 338 -8.24 28.71 18.05
C CYS A 338 -8.90 27.80 19.10
N LEU A 339 -8.83 26.47 18.94
CA LEU A 339 -9.35 25.53 19.94
C LEU A 339 -8.54 25.54 21.24
N LEU A 340 -7.23 25.78 21.18
CA LEU A 340 -6.43 26.01 22.38
C LEU A 340 -6.77 27.36 23.02
N GLU A 341 -6.97 28.43 22.25
CA GLU A 341 -7.42 29.74 22.78
C GLU A 341 -8.80 29.66 23.44
N GLU A 342 -9.73 28.87 22.90
CA GLU A 342 -11.01 28.52 23.54
C GLU A 342 -10.79 27.85 24.91
N ALA A 343 -9.81 26.94 25.00
CA ALA A 343 -9.46 26.26 26.26
C ALA A 343 -8.90 27.20 27.34
N PHE A 344 -8.35 28.36 26.97
CA PHE A 344 -7.92 29.41 27.92
C PHE A 344 -9.04 30.40 28.25
N GLY A 345 -9.85 30.80 27.27
CA GLY A 345 -10.97 31.71 27.48
C GLY A 345 -12.06 31.12 28.38
N ALA A 346 -12.26 29.79 28.34
CA ALA A 346 -13.27 29.07 29.10
C ALA A 346 -13.18 29.28 30.62
N ASP A 347 -11.98 29.50 31.18
CA ASP A 347 -11.77 29.72 32.62
C ASP A 347 -12.19 31.13 33.09
N THR A 348 -12.50 32.06 32.17
CA THR A 348 -12.69 33.48 32.52
C THR A 348 -14.14 34.00 32.36
N CYS A 349 -15.01 33.34 31.59
CA CYS A 349 -16.41 33.75 31.44
C CYS A 349 -17.37 32.61 31.04
N GLN A 350 -18.36 32.32 31.89
CA GLN A 350 -19.62 31.75 31.42
C GLN A 350 -20.36 32.83 30.60
N LYS A 351 -20.45 32.64 29.28
CA LYS A 351 -21.44 33.32 28.43
C LYS A 351 -21.96 32.40 27.35
N ASP A 352 -23.28 32.30 27.26
CA ASP A 352 -24.01 31.51 26.28
C ASP A 352 -23.79 32.03 24.86
N VAL A 353 -22.83 31.43 24.15
CA VAL A 353 -22.74 31.51 22.69
C VAL A 353 -23.38 30.26 22.11
N LYS A 354 -24.29 30.46 21.15
CA LYS A 354 -25.21 29.43 20.63
C LYS A 354 -24.46 28.16 20.21
N ARG A 355 -24.81 27.03 20.86
CA ARG A 355 -24.26 25.69 20.62
C ARG A 355 -24.73 25.12 19.27
N GLY A 356 -24.18 25.63 18.17
CA GLY A 356 -24.36 25.09 16.83
C GLY A 356 -23.33 24.01 16.53
N ASN A 357 -23.78 22.80 16.19
CA ASN A 357 -23.00 21.59 15.84
C ASN A 357 -21.98 21.05 16.87
N ASP A 358 -21.48 21.85 17.82
CA ASP A 358 -20.51 21.42 18.83
C ASP A 358 -21.16 20.66 20.00
N ASP A 359 -21.60 19.43 19.70
CA ASP A 359 -21.96 18.43 20.72
C ASP A 359 -20.73 17.76 21.36
N LYS A 360 -19.57 17.81 20.69
CA LYS A 360 -18.33 17.12 21.06
C LYS A 360 -17.51 17.90 22.09
N PRO A 361 -16.85 17.24 23.06
CA PRO A 361 -16.00 17.91 24.03
C PRO A 361 -14.75 18.52 23.36
N LEU A 362 -14.23 19.61 23.94
CA LEU A 362 -13.11 20.37 23.39
C LEU A 362 -11.86 19.52 23.11
N VAL A 363 -11.56 18.53 23.96
CA VAL A 363 -10.45 17.59 23.77
C VAL A 363 -10.63 16.68 22.54
N GLU A 364 -11.87 16.33 22.17
CA GLU A 364 -12.14 15.58 20.92
C GLU A 364 -11.99 16.48 19.69
N ARG A 365 -12.43 17.74 19.77
CA ARG A 365 -12.23 18.76 18.71
C ARG A 365 -10.72 18.98 18.47
N ILE A 366 -9.93 19.10 19.54
CA ILE A 366 -8.46 19.18 19.51
C ILE A 366 -7.82 17.91 18.94
N SER A 367 -8.20 16.72 19.43
CA SER A 367 -7.71 15.44 18.89
C SER A 367 -8.00 15.35 17.40
N THR A 368 -9.18 15.76 16.94
CA THR A 368 -9.56 15.69 15.52
C THR A 368 -8.62 16.51 14.63
N GLN A 369 -8.19 17.70 15.07
CA GLN A 369 -7.21 18.49 14.31
C GLN A 369 -5.80 17.92 14.38
N VAL A 370 -5.38 17.38 15.53
CA VAL A 370 -4.11 16.63 15.67
C VAL A 370 -4.10 15.39 14.76
N ASP A 371 -5.19 14.64 14.72
CA ASP A 371 -5.36 13.44 13.89
C ASP A 371 -5.52 13.78 12.40
N ASN A 372 -5.84 15.03 12.05
CA ASN A 372 -5.74 15.56 10.69
C ASN A 372 -4.28 15.94 10.34
N LEU A 373 -3.61 16.71 11.20
CA LEU A 373 -2.20 17.12 11.00
C LEU A 373 -1.27 15.90 10.87
N ASN A 374 -1.44 14.89 11.72
CA ASN A 374 -0.68 13.64 11.64
C ASN A 374 -0.92 12.91 10.31
N TRP A 375 -2.14 12.88 9.81
CA TRP A 375 -2.48 12.24 8.53
C TRP A 375 -1.90 13.00 7.31
N LEU A 376 -1.93 14.33 7.34
CA LEU A 376 -1.29 15.18 6.32
C LEU A 376 0.23 14.98 6.32
N LEU A 377 0.86 14.96 7.50
CA LEU A 377 2.28 14.64 7.67
C LEU A 377 2.62 13.23 7.15
N GLU A 378 1.77 12.22 7.39
CA GLU A 378 1.98 10.88 6.84
C GLU A 378 1.92 10.81 5.30
N ILE A 379 1.10 11.65 4.65
CA ILE A 379 1.08 11.78 3.17
C ILE A 379 2.38 12.43 2.69
N LEU A 380 2.79 13.55 3.30
CA LEU A 380 4.03 14.24 2.96
C LEU A 380 5.28 13.36 3.18
N LEU A 381 5.26 12.50 4.20
CA LEU A 381 6.31 11.50 4.45
C LEU A 381 6.30 10.38 3.40
N GLY A 382 5.12 9.92 2.97
CA GLY A 382 4.99 8.96 1.87
C GLY A 382 5.48 9.50 0.53
N ARG A 383 5.44 10.83 0.35
CA ARG A 383 5.97 11.57 -0.80
C ARG A 383 7.42 12.06 -0.63
N GLN A 384 8.03 11.91 0.55
CA GLN A 384 9.37 12.44 0.92
C GLN A 384 9.50 13.99 0.86
N ILE A 385 8.39 14.73 0.95
CA ILE A 385 8.33 16.21 0.87
C ILE A 385 7.91 16.89 2.18
N ALA A 386 8.04 16.18 3.31
CA ALA A 386 7.61 16.61 4.64
C ALA A 386 8.47 17.70 5.32
N GLU A 387 9.55 18.15 4.66
CA GLU A 387 10.47 19.16 5.20
C GLU A 387 9.77 20.49 5.52
N ASP A 388 8.98 21.04 4.58
CA ASP A 388 8.26 22.29 4.78
C ASP A 388 7.25 22.22 5.92
N PHE A 389 6.58 21.07 6.12
CA PHE A 389 5.69 20.86 7.27
C PHE A 389 6.46 20.92 8.59
N VAL A 390 7.68 20.39 8.63
CA VAL A 390 8.55 20.47 9.81
C VAL A 390 9.01 21.92 10.06
N GLY A 391 9.22 22.71 9.01
CA GLY A 391 9.42 24.17 9.11
C GLY A 391 8.20 24.87 9.69
N VAL A 392 7.03 24.66 9.09
CA VAL A 392 5.74 25.20 9.55
C VAL A 392 5.48 24.85 11.02
N TRP A 393 5.78 23.62 11.45
CA TRP A 393 5.64 23.17 12.85
C TRP A 393 6.69 23.77 13.80
N ALA A 394 7.93 23.96 13.34
CA ALA A 394 8.97 24.62 14.12
C ALA A 394 8.62 26.09 14.41
N ASP A 395 7.93 26.76 13.49
CA ASP A 395 7.71 28.21 13.57
C ASP A 395 6.35 28.57 14.26
N GLN A 396 5.71 27.61 14.94
CA GLN A 396 4.46 27.79 15.72
C GLN A 396 4.65 28.36 17.14
N GLU A 397 5.13 29.59 17.25
CA GLU A 397 5.42 30.22 18.54
C GLU A 397 4.16 30.47 19.39
N LYS A 398 3.05 30.87 18.77
CA LYS A 398 1.77 31.04 19.46
C LYS A 398 1.22 29.72 20.02
N LEU A 399 1.31 28.64 19.24
CA LEU A 399 0.89 27.30 19.69
C LEU A 399 1.73 26.82 20.87
N LEU A 400 3.02 27.15 20.92
CA LEU A 400 3.93 26.81 22.01
C LEU A 400 3.64 27.63 23.29
N GLU A 401 3.35 28.93 23.16
CA GLU A 401 2.93 29.81 24.26
C GLU A 401 1.62 29.33 24.91
N LEU A 402 0.68 28.87 24.09
CA LEU A 402 -0.56 28.24 24.51
C LEU A 402 -0.29 26.85 25.14
N HIS A 403 0.49 26.00 24.48
CA HIS A 403 0.85 24.65 24.97
C HIS A 403 1.41 24.69 26.39
N GLY A 404 2.38 25.56 26.66
CA GLY A 404 3.02 25.67 27.99
C GLY A 404 2.05 25.97 29.13
N LYS A 405 0.89 26.58 28.83
CA LYS A 405 -0.18 26.91 29.79
C LYS A 405 -1.29 25.85 29.87
N ALA A 406 -1.40 24.96 28.87
CA ALA A 406 -2.54 24.05 28.74
C ALA A 406 -2.52 22.91 29.77
N SER A 407 -3.68 22.31 30.01
CA SER A 407 -3.79 21.11 30.85
C SER A 407 -3.02 19.93 30.21
N PRO A 408 -2.45 19.00 30.99
CA PRO A 408 -1.64 17.91 30.44
C PRO A 408 -2.36 17.03 29.42
N MET A 409 -3.70 16.91 29.52
CA MET A 409 -4.52 16.19 28.54
C MET A 409 -4.55 16.89 27.17
N VAL A 410 -4.58 18.23 27.13
CA VAL A 410 -4.53 19.01 25.89
C VAL A 410 -3.10 19.04 25.33
N ARG A 411 -2.10 19.26 26.19
CA ARG A 411 -0.68 19.26 25.79
C ARG A 411 -0.26 17.95 25.13
N TYR A 412 -0.66 16.82 25.73
CA TYR A 412 -0.41 15.48 25.21
C TYR A 412 -0.86 15.33 23.75
N GLU A 413 -2.06 15.78 23.37
CA GLU A 413 -2.55 15.64 22.00
C GLU A 413 -1.66 16.42 21.02
N VAL A 414 -1.33 17.68 21.32
CA VAL A 414 -0.43 18.50 20.48
C VAL A 414 0.96 17.86 20.38
N SER A 415 1.49 17.34 21.49
CA SER A 415 2.79 16.67 21.56
C SER A 415 2.87 15.35 20.76
N ARG A 416 1.74 14.76 20.35
CA ARG A 416 1.74 13.61 19.41
C ARG A 416 2.29 13.98 18.02
N VAL A 417 2.05 15.21 17.56
CA VAL A 417 2.56 15.70 16.26
C VAL A 417 4.09 15.81 16.32
N SER A 418 4.61 16.47 17.36
CA SER A 418 6.05 16.51 17.66
C SER A 418 6.67 15.12 17.78
N ALA A 419 6.00 14.16 18.44
CA ALA A 419 6.48 12.79 18.57
C ALA A 419 6.68 12.10 17.21
N ILE A 420 5.75 12.28 16.27
CA ILE A 420 5.85 11.71 14.91
C ILE A 420 6.95 12.40 14.10
N ILE A 421 7.12 13.72 14.24
CA ILE A 421 8.22 14.48 13.60
C ILE A 421 9.59 13.99 14.09
N PHE A 422 9.77 13.82 15.41
CA PHE A 422 11.01 13.27 15.99
C PHE A 422 11.32 11.89 15.39
N ILE A 423 10.34 10.98 15.36
CA ILE A 423 10.51 9.63 14.78
C ILE A 423 10.89 9.73 13.30
N ALA A 424 10.15 10.50 12.49
CA ALA A 424 10.40 10.66 11.06
C ALA A 424 11.80 11.21 10.74
N MET A 425 12.26 12.23 11.49
CA MET A 425 13.62 12.77 11.42
C MET A 425 14.69 11.71 11.71
N SER A 426 14.44 10.81 12.67
CA SER A 426 15.41 9.76 13.05
C SER A 426 15.48 8.59 12.07
N CYS A 427 14.36 8.27 11.39
CA CYS A 427 14.26 7.13 10.48
C CYS A 427 14.84 7.37 9.09
N GLY A 428 15.47 8.52 8.83
CA GLY A 428 16.01 8.88 7.51
C GLY A 428 14.94 9.12 6.43
N ARG A 429 13.68 9.33 6.81
CA ARG A 429 12.55 9.56 5.89
C ARG A 429 12.30 11.04 5.57
N LEU A 430 13.19 11.92 6.03
CA LEU A 430 13.03 13.38 5.98
C LEU A 430 14.42 14.03 6.04
N HIS A 431 14.88 14.71 4.99
CA HIS A 431 16.26 15.19 4.84
C HIS A 431 16.48 16.58 5.45
N CYS A 432 15.92 16.77 6.64
CA CYS A 432 15.85 18.05 7.35
C CYS A 432 17.23 18.77 7.47
N PRO A 433 17.39 19.99 6.93
CA PRO A 433 18.58 20.82 7.14
C PRO A 433 18.89 21.04 8.63
N LEU A 434 20.16 21.32 8.95
CA LEU A 434 20.62 21.43 10.34
C LEU A 434 19.81 22.48 11.12
N ASP A 435 19.59 23.66 10.55
CA ASP A 435 18.90 24.77 11.22
C ASP A 435 17.44 24.43 11.54
N MET A 436 16.77 23.68 10.66
CA MET A 436 15.38 23.28 10.86
C MET A 436 15.26 22.18 11.91
N ARG A 437 16.18 21.20 11.92
CA ARG A 437 16.30 20.23 13.04
C ARG A 437 16.55 20.96 14.36
N LEU A 438 17.44 21.96 14.36
CA LEU A 438 17.76 22.72 15.55
C LEU A 438 16.55 23.51 16.07
N ARG A 439 15.80 24.23 15.20
CA ARG A 439 14.57 24.93 15.61
C ARG A 439 13.53 23.98 16.21
N VAL A 440 13.28 22.82 15.59
CA VAL A 440 12.35 21.81 16.12
C VAL A 440 12.79 21.35 17.51
N VAL A 441 14.05 20.95 17.66
CA VAL A 441 14.55 20.43 18.95
C VAL A 441 14.53 21.53 20.02
N GLN A 442 15.02 22.73 19.74
CA GLN A 442 15.03 23.84 20.70
C GLN A 442 13.61 24.23 21.19
N LYS A 443 12.61 24.22 20.30
CA LYS A 443 11.23 24.60 20.67
C LYS A 443 10.42 23.46 21.28
N TRP A 444 10.60 22.22 20.82
CA TRP A 444 9.73 21.10 21.19
C TRP A 444 10.35 20.05 22.12
N PHE A 445 11.66 20.06 22.38
CA PHE A 445 12.30 19.06 23.26
C PHE A 445 11.81 19.16 24.72
N GLY A 446 11.88 20.34 25.35
CA GLY A 446 11.36 20.56 26.71
C GLY A 446 9.88 20.18 26.89
N PRO A 447 8.95 20.63 26.01
CA PRO A 447 7.57 20.14 25.97
C PRO A 447 7.45 18.61 25.90
N MET A 448 8.24 17.97 25.03
CA MET A 448 8.26 16.51 24.90
C MET A 448 8.80 15.80 26.14
N LEU A 449 9.79 16.37 26.85
CA LEU A 449 10.26 15.84 28.14
C LEU A 449 9.15 15.90 29.20
N CYS A 450 8.35 16.97 29.21
CA CYS A 450 7.25 17.18 30.16
C CYS A 450 6.02 16.30 29.90
N ASP A 451 5.73 16.00 28.63
CA ASP A 451 4.53 15.24 28.24
C ASP A 451 4.80 13.74 28.00
N PHE A 452 6.06 13.28 28.05
CA PHE A 452 6.41 11.88 27.75
C PHE A 452 5.67 10.87 28.63
N GLY A 453 5.42 11.18 29.90
CA GLY A 453 4.58 10.35 30.78
C GLY A 453 3.16 10.13 30.22
N TRP A 454 2.56 11.14 29.59
CA TRP A 454 1.26 11.00 28.92
C TRP A 454 1.38 10.26 27.60
N LEU A 455 2.37 10.59 26.75
CA LEU A 455 2.67 9.86 25.51
C LEU A 455 2.95 8.36 25.76
N ARG A 456 3.48 8.02 26.95
CA ARG A 456 3.75 6.65 27.39
C ARG A 456 2.52 5.88 27.82
N ARG A 457 1.57 6.54 28.51
CA ARG A 457 0.27 5.96 28.95
C ARG A 457 -0.72 5.88 27.80
N CYS A 458 -0.94 7.01 27.13
CA CYS A 458 -1.88 7.18 26.04
C CYS A 458 -1.09 7.14 24.74
N LYS A 459 -0.98 5.96 24.12
CA LYS A 459 -0.13 5.82 22.92
C LYS A 459 -0.80 6.27 21.62
N LYS A 460 -2.10 6.01 21.43
CA LYS A 460 -2.83 6.25 20.15
C LYS A 460 -2.01 5.83 18.90
N GLY A 461 -1.38 4.64 18.95
CA GLY A 461 -0.54 4.10 17.88
C GLY A 461 0.97 4.44 17.93
N LEU A 462 1.39 5.39 18.78
CA LEU A 462 2.79 5.81 18.92
C LEU A 462 3.68 4.69 19.53
N ASP A 463 4.78 4.35 18.85
CA ASP A 463 5.85 3.59 19.49
C ASP A 463 6.74 4.51 20.35
N THR A 464 6.55 4.41 21.65
CA THR A 464 7.28 5.15 22.67
C THR A 464 8.77 4.81 22.73
N ARG A 465 9.19 3.60 22.32
CA ARG A 465 10.61 3.21 22.26
C ARG A 465 11.29 3.80 21.03
N ALA A 466 10.60 3.77 19.89
CA ALA A 466 11.04 4.47 18.70
C ALA A 466 11.19 5.97 18.99
N LEU A 467 10.28 6.57 19.77
CA LEU A 467 10.40 7.96 20.21
C LEU A 467 11.65 8.21 21.10
N GLU A 468 11.93 7.35 22.09
CA GLU A 468 13.13 7.49 22.95
C GLU A 468 14.43 7.41 22.14
N GLU A 469 14.55 6.44 21.22
CA GLU A 469 15.66 6.35 20.28
C GLU A 469 15.71 7.60 19.39
N ALA A 470 14.57 8.03 18.83
CA ALA A 470 14.48 9.14 17.90
C ALA A 470 14.90 10.49 18.50
N MET A 471 14.42 10.82 19.70
CA MET A 471 14.86 12.01 20.44
C MET A 471 16.37 11.96 20.74
N GLY A 472 16.88 10.79 21.12
CA GLY A 472 18.31 10.58 21.36
C GLY A 472 19.17 10.75 20.11
N GLN A 473 18.73 10.23 18.96
CA GLN A 473 19.42 10.41 17.68
C GLN A 473 19.33 11.87 17.20
N ALA A 474 18.17 12.52 17.32
CA ALA A 474 17.99 13.92 16.93
C ALA A 474 19.03 14.83 17.61
N LEU A 475 19.15 14.72 18.94
CA LEU A 475 20.19 15.42 19.72
C LEU A 475 21.60 15.12 19.19
N LEU A 476 21.95 13.85 18.98
CA LEU A 476 23.27 13.44 18.49
C LEU A 476 23.64 13.96 17.09
N THR A 477 22.70 14.55 16.33
CA THR A 477 22.94 15.19 15.02
C THR A 477 23.13 16.70 15.06
N LEU A 478 22.95 17.36 16.22
CA LEU A 478 23.19 18.80 16.41
C LEU A 478 24.69 19.07 16.70
N PRO A 479 25.17 20.33 16.75
CA PRO A 479 26.54 20.62 17.14
C PRO A 479 26.76 20.40 18.66
N LEU A 480 28.02 20.36 19.09
CA LEU A 480 28.39 19.89 20.44
C LEU A 480 27.92 20.81 21.59
N LYS A 481 27.75 22.11 21.33
CA LYS A 481 27.28 23.08 22.34
C LYS A 481 25.80 22.84 22.65
N GLU A 482 24.99 22.73 21.60
CA GLU A 482 23.56 22.51 21.65
C GLU A 482 23.28 21.11 22.24
N GLN A 483 24.10 20.11 21.89
CA GLN A 483 24.06 18.79 22.56
C GLN A 483 24.28 18.88 24.06
N TYR A 484 25.27 19.67 24.55
CA TYR A 484 25.50 19.83 25.98
C TYR A 484 24.28 20.43 26.69
N GLU A 485 23.74 21.53 26.16
CA GLU A 485 22.58 22.24 26.74
C GLU A 485 21.36 21.30 26.86
N LEU A 486 21.01 20.59 25.79
CA LEU A 486 19.87 19.67 25.74
C LEU A 486 20.08 18.39 26.58
N PHE A 487 21.30 17.84 26.64
CA PHE A 487 21.58 16.69 27.50
C PHE A 487 21.55 17.05 28.99
N MET A 488 21.90 18.28 29.38
CA MET A 488 21.76 18.75 30.76
C MET A 488 20.30 19.03 31.13
N GLU A 489 19.49 19.59 30.23
CA GLU A 489 18.04 19.73 30.40
C GLU A 489 17.39 18.36 30.63
N TRP A 490 17.68 17.39 29.75
CA TRP A 490 17.21 16.01 29.90
C TRP A 490 17.64 15.40 31.23
N PHE A 491 18.92 15.51 31.60
CA PHE A 491 19.43 14.92 32.84
C PHE A 491 18.74 15.52 34.08
N GLY A 492 18.50 16.83 34.09
CA GLY A 492 17.75 17.52 35.14
C GLY A 492 16.27 17.10 35.20
N CYS A 493 15.63 16.87 34.06
CA CYS A 493 14.25 16.40 33.99
C CYS A 493 14.11 14.93 34.42
N PHE A 494 14.98 14.05 33.91
CA PHE A 494 15.00 12.61 34.22
C PHE A 494 15.31 12.38 35.71
N SER A 495 16.19 13.18 36.31
CA SER A 495 16.49 13.14 37.76
C SER A 495 15.29 13.50 38.66
N ARG A 496 14.29 14.22 38.14
CA ARG A 496 13.07 14.62 38.88
C ARG A 496 11.89 13.69 38.63
N HIS A 497 11.72 13.23 37.39
CA HIS A 497 10.52 12.52 36.94
C HIS A 497 10.75 11.02 36.64
N GLY A 498 12.01 10.56 36.62
CA GLY A 498 12.37 9.16 36.38
C GLY A 498 11.77 8.63 35.07
N THR A 499 11.03 7.52 35.14
CA THR A 499 10.47 6.84 33.95
C THR A 499 9.30 7.60 33.27
N GLU A 500 8.91 8.75 33.80
CA GLU A 500 7.97 9.69 33.15
C GLU A 500 8.67 10.61 32.13
N CYS A 501 10.01 10.59 32.10
CA CYS A 501 10.89 11.28 31.15
C CYS A 501 11.50 10.23 30.18
N PRO A 502 11.75 10.55 28.89
CA PRO A 502 12.28 9.57 27.93
C PRO A 502 13.68 9.10 28.31
N ASN A 503 13.98 7.81 28.12
CA ASN A 503 15.28 7.24 28.48
C ASN A 503 16.36 7.46 27.40
N LEU A 504 16.94 8.66 27.37
CA LEU A 504 18.00 9.02 26.42
C LEU A 504 19.40 8.50 26.80
N SER A 505 19.52 7.59 27.78
CA SER A 505 20.81 7.12 28.33
C SER A 505 21.77 6.57 27.26
N LYS A 506 21.25 5.89 26.24
CA LYS A 506 22.03 5.39 25.08
C LYS A 506 22.71 6.53 24.34
N ALA A 507 21.98 7.61 24.08
CA ALA A 507 22.48 8.78 23.38
C ALA A 507 23.44 9.61 24.26
N PHE A 508 23.11 9.80 25.53
CA PHE A 508 23.98 10.47 26.51
C PHE A 508 25.35 9.77 26.62
N GLN A 509 25.39 8.44 26.69
CA GLN A 509 26.65 7.67 26.68
C GLN A 509 27.47 7.86 25.38
N ILE A 510 26.81 7.94 24.22
CA ILE A 510 27.49 8.18 22.94
C ILE A 510 28.09 9.59 22.91
N TRP A 511 27.34 10.60 23.32
CA TRP A 511 27.81 11.99 23.45
C TRP A 511 28.98 12.10 24.43
N TRP A 512 28.84 11.59 25.66
CA TRP A 512 29.88 11.63 26.70
C TRP A 512 31.21 11.02 26.22
N ARG A 513 31.14 9.86 25.54
CA ARG A 513 32.33 9.20 24.97
C ARG A 513 32.96 10.00 23.82
N ARG A 514 32.17 10.70 23.01
CA ARG A 514 32.67 11.57 21.93
C ARG A 514 33.34 12.83 22.51
N SER A 515 32.67 13.52 23.43
CA SER A 515 33.09 14.82 23.98
C SER A 515 34.32 14.73 24.88
N PHE A 516 34.38 13.74 25.78
CA PHE A 516 35.43 13.69 26.81
C PHE A 516 36.57 12.70 26.48
N LEU A 517 36.27 11.47 26.07
CA LEU A 517 37.32 10.43 25.91
C LEU A 517 38.24 10.63 24.70
N ARG A 518 37.89 11.50 23.74
CA ARG A 518 38.79 11.91 22.65
C ARG A 518 39.60 13.17 22.97
N GLY A 519 39.10 14.04 23.86
CA GLY A 519 39.84 15.24 24.30
C GLY A 519 41.10 14.90 25.10
N SER A 520 41.06 13.83 25.90
CA SER A 520 42.16 13.37 26.76
C SER A 520 43.42 12.82 26.06
N LYS A 521 43.53 12.97 24.72
CA LYS A 521 44.72 12.57 23.95
C LYS A 521 45.44 13.72 23.24
N CYS A 522 44.98 14.97 23.41
CA CYS A 522 45.58 16.17 22.84
C CYS A 522 45.77 17.26 23.90
N ARG A 523 46.53 16.95 24.95
CA ARG A 523 47.16 17.88 25.90
C ARG A 523 48.53 17.33 26.28
#